data_AF-A0A9Q3YYT0-F1
#
_entry.id   AF-A0A9Q3YYT0-F1
#
_cell.length_a   1.000
_cell.length_b   1.000
_cell.length_c   1.000
_cell.angle_alpha   90.00
_cell.angle_beta   90.00
_cell.angle_gamma   90.00
#
_symmetry.space_group_name_H-M   'P 1'
#
loop_
_entity.id
_entity.type
_entity.pdbx_description
1 polymer ?
#
loop_
_entity_poly.entity_id
_entity_poly.type
_entity_poly.pdbx_seq_one_letter_code
_entity_poly.pdbx_strand_id
1 'polypeptide(L)'
;MLAWYDECLAAEWNNPNELKVQYGNASIINSKRVVFNIHGNTYRLIVDIEYRLKVVFIVWFGTHTEYDKIDAEKIEYVKTD
;
A
#
# COMPACT_ATOMS: atom_id res chain seq x y z
N MET A 1 -11.22 -1.58 -4.14
CA MET A 1 -10.77 -0.18 -3.98
C MET A 1 -11.62 0.57 -2.98
N LEU A 2 -12.95 0.67 -3.14
CA LEU A 2 -13.80 1.32 -2.14
C LEU A 2 -13.67 0.70 -0.75
N ALA A 3 -13.77 -0.63 -0.63
CA ALA A 3 -13.57 -1.32 0.66
C ALA A 3 -12.20 -1.02 1.29
N TRP A 4 -11.10 -1.07 0.51
CA TRP A 4 -9.77 -0.74 0.99
C TRP A 4 -9.68 0.72 1.47
N TYR A 5 -10.32 1.65 0.75
CA TYR A 5 -10.37 3.05 1.12
C TYR A 5 -11.11 3.26 2.45
N ASP A 6 -12.29 2.65 2.61
CA ASP A 6 -13.08 2.75 3.84
C ASP A 6 -12.34 2.10 5.03
N GLU A 7 -11.70 0.95 4.82
CA GLU A 7 -10.87 0.27 5.82
C GLU A 7 -9.66 1.13 6.23
N CYS A 8 -8.99 1.78 5.27
CA CYS A 8 -7.90 2.71 5.57
C CYS A 8 -8.37 3.97 6.30
N LEU A 9 -9.55 4.51 5.96
CA LEU A 9 -10.14 5.66 6.66
C LEU A 9 -10.48 5.34 8.13
N ALA A 10 -10.90 4.11 8.42
CA ALA A 10 -11.22 3.66 9.77
C ALA A 10 -9.99 3.15 10.55
N ALA A 11 -8.85 3.01 9.90
CA ALA A 11 -7.67 2.40 10.49
C ALA A 11 -6.90 3.36 11.41
N GLU A 12 -6.41 2.80 12.52
CA GLU A 12 -5.61 3.54 13.51
C GLU A 12 -4.19 2.97 13.67
N TRP A 13 -3.62 2.40 12.62
CA TRP A 13 -2.29 1.79 12.68
C TRP A 13 -1.22 2.80 13.09
N ASN A 14 -0.39 2.42 14.05
CA ASN A 14 0.72 3.25 14.54
C ASN A 14 2.07 2.80 13.97
N ASN A 15 2.12 1.61 13.36
CA ASN A 15 3.31 1.06 12.74
C ASN A 15 2.92 -0.03 11.71
N PRO A 16 3.86 -0.46 10.85
CA PRO A 16 3.61 -1.49 9.85
C PRO A 16 3.14 -2.84 10.42
N ASN A 17 3.55 -3.20 11.64
CA ASN A 17 3.18 -4.49 12.22
C ASN A 17 1.69 -4.53 12.58
N GLU A 18 1.13 -3.44 13.11
CA GLU A 18 -0.31 -3.32 13.37
C GLU A 18 -1.12 -3.43 12.07
N LEU A 19 -0.66 -2.75 11.01
CA LEU A 19 -1.26 -2.89 9.68
C LEU A 19 -1.23 -4.35 9.21
N LYS A 20 -0.10 -5.04 9.36
CA LYS A 20 0.09 -6.43 8.93
C LYS A 20 -0.79 -7.42 9.71
N VAL A 21 -1.16 -7.12 10.95
CA VAL A 21 -2.15 -7.92 11.70
C VAL A 21 -3.53 -7.86 11.01
N GLN A 22 -3.95 -6.68 10.55
CA GLN A 22 -5.22 -6.52 9.82
C GLN A 22 -5.13 -7.04 8.38
N TYR A 23 -4.03 -6.75 7.69
CA TYR A 23 -3.76 -7.18 6.32
C TYR A 23 -2.63 -8.20 6.28
N GLY A 24 -2.91 -9.43 6.71
CA GLY A 24 -1.93 -10.52 6.75
C GLY A 24 -1.23 -10.80 5.41
N ASN A 25 -1.85 -10.45 4.29
CA ASN A 25 -1.29 -10.62 2.95
C ASN A 25 -0.53 -9.40 2.41
N ALA A 26 -0.52 -8.26 3.12
CA ALA A 26 0.21 -7.06 2.70
C ALA A 26 1.72 -7.23 2.89
N SER A 27 2.53 -6.80 1.93
CA SER A 27 3.99 -6.87 2.04
C SER A 27 4.53 -5.56 2.61
N ILE A 28 5.23 -5.62 3.74
CA ILE A 28 5.99 -4.49 4.28
C ILE A 28 7.34 -4.47 3.57
N ILE A 29 7.62 -3.39 2.83
CA ILE A 29 8.89 -3.22 2.12
C ILE A 29 9.90 -2.52 3.03
N ASN A 30 9.46 -1.48 3.74
CA ASN A 30 10.26 -0.80 4.76
C ASN A 30 9.34 -0.15 5.81
N SER A 31 9.87 0.73 6.66
CA SER A 31 9.13 1.35 7.77
C SER A 31 7.91 2.17 7.34
N LYS A 32 7.82 2.62 6.08
CA LYS A 32 6.68 3.38 5.55
C LYS A 32 6.00 2.72 4.36
N ARG A 33 6.73 1.96 3.54
CA ARG A 33 6.25 1.44 2.26
C ARG A 33 5.59 0.08 2.40
N VAL A 34 4.34 -0.03 1.96
CA VAL A 34 3.52 -1.23 2.03
C VAL A 34 2.89 -1.52 0.68
N VAL A 35 2.83 -2.80 0.33
CA VAL A 35 2.16 -3.29 -0.88
C VAL A 35 0.92 -4.10 -0.48
N PHE A 36 -0.25 -3.67 -0.94
CA PHE A 36 -1.50 -4.39 -0.74
C PHE A 36 -1.85 -5.27 -1.95
N ASN A 37 -2.42 -6.43 -1.68
CA ASN A 37 -3.02 -7.30 -2.69
C ASN A 37 -4.49 -6.91 -2.86
N ILE A 38 -4.86 -6.40 -4.03
CA ILE A 38 -6.20 -5.88 -4.31
C ILE A 38 -6.95 -6.81 -5.26
N HIS A 39 -8.25 -6.99 -5.02
CA HIS A 39 -9.17 -7.80 -5.85
C HIS A 39 -8.63 -9.22 -6.07
N GLY A 40 -8.58 -10.04 -5.03
CA GLY A 40 -8.19 -11.44 -5.17
C GLY A 40 -6.78 -11.64 -5.72
N ASN A 41 -5.83 -10.76 -5.35
CA ASN A 41 -4.44 -10.78 -5.78
C ASN A 41 -4.16 -10.30 -7.23
N THR A 42 -5.17 -9.86 -7.98
CA THR A 42 -5.01 -9.40 -9.37
C THR A 42 -4.20 -8.11 -9.49
N TYR A 43 -4.33 -7.22 -8.49
CA TYR A 43 -3.66 -5.92 -8.49
C TYR A 43 -2.74 -5.75 -7.28
N ARG A 44 -1.83 -4.79 -7.42
CA ARG A 44 -0.89 -4.34 -6.39
C ARG A 44 -1.07 -2.84 -6.20
N LEU A 45 -1.21 -2.44 -4.95
CA LEU A 45 -1.27 -1.04 -4.55
C LEU A 45 -0.06 -0.76 -3.65
N ILE A 46 0.86 0.05 -4.14
CA ILE A 46 2.02 0.49 -3.36
C ILE A 46 1.66 1.82 -2.71
N VAL A 47 1.80 1.87 -1.39
CA VAL A 47 1.61 3.10 -0.62
C VAL A 47 2.81 3.38 0.27
N ASP A 48 3.02 4.66 0.53
CA ASP A 48 3.84 5.13 1.65
C ASP A 48 2.89 5.64 2.74
N ILE A 49 3.09 5.21 3.98
CA ILE A 49 2.25 5.60 5.13
C ILE A 49 3.09 6.40 6.11
N GLU A 50 2.62 7.60 6.42
CA GLU A 50 3.10 8.38 7.56
C GLU A 50 2.21 8.07 8.77
N TYR A 51 2.60 7.06 9.54
CA TYR A 51 1.80 6.53 10.65
C TYR A 51 1.50 7.56 11.75
N ARG A 52 2.41 8.52 11.97
CA ARG A 52 2.20 9.56 13.00
C ARG A 52 1.12 10.55 12.58
N LEU A 53 1.08 10.89 11.29
CA LEU A 53 0.11 11.85 10.74
C LEU A 53 -1.16 11.15 10.22
N LYS A 54 -1.19 9.81 10.20
CA LYS A 54 -2.28 9.00 9.63
C LYS A 54 -2.55 9.34 8.17
N VAL A 55 -1.49 9.61 7.41
CA VAL A 55 -1.58 9.93 5.97
C VAL A 55 -1.09 8.76 5.14
N VAL A 56 -1.89 8.36 4.16
CA VAL A 56 -1.54 7.33 3.17
C VAL A 56 -1.33 8.00 1.82
N PHE A 57 -0.13 7.84 1.26
CA PHE A 57 0.20 8.30 -0.07
C PHE A 57 0.17 7.13 -1.04
N ILE A 58 -0.64 7.23 -2.09
CA ILE A 58 -0.61 6.26 -3.19
C ILE A 58 0.64 6.54 -4.02
N VAL A 59 1.56 5.58 -4.07
CA VAL A 59 2.79 5.68 -4.87
C VAL A 59 2.52 5.15 -6.27
N TRP A 60 1.88 3.99 -6.37
CA TRP A 60 1.64 3.29 -7.62
C TRP A 60 0.49 2.29 -7.50
N PHE A 61 -0.25 2.08 -8.58
CA PHE A 61 -1.31 1.06 -8.67
C PHE A 61 -1.28 0.40 -10.06
N GLY A 62 -1.40 -0.91 -10.10
CA GLY A 62 -1.43 -1.68 -11.35
C GLY A 62 -1.63 -3.17 -11.13
N THR A 63 -1.61 -3.92 -12.21
CA THR A 63 -1.75 -5.39 -12.20
C THR A 63 -0.54 -6.05 -11.57
N HIS A 64 -0.70 -7.30 -11.14
CA HIS A 64 0.42 -8.12 -10.67
C HIS A 64 1.54 -8.19 -11.71
N THR A 65 1.21 -8.36 -12.99
CA THR A 65 2.19 -8.49 -14.07
C THR A 65 2.95 -7.18 -14.34
N GLU A 66 2.33 -6.02 -14.11
CA GLU A 66 3.04 -4.73 -14.17
C GLU A 66 3.91 -4.53 -12.92
N TYR A 67 3.43 -4.95 -11.76
CA TYR A 67 4.19 -4.92 -10.51
C TYR A 67 5.47 -5.76 -10.60
N ASP A 68 5.42 -6.93 -11.25
CA ASP A 68 6.59 -7.80 -11.42
C ASP A 68 7.73 -7.16 -12.24
N LYS A 69 7.45 -6.06 -12.94
CA LYS A 69 8.41 -5.34 -13.79
C LYS A 69 9.06 -4.14 -13.10
N ILE A 70 8.65 -3.82 -11.87
CA ILE A 70 9.14 -2.65 -11.13
C ILE A 70 9.84 -3.05 -9.84
N ASP A 71 10.72 -2.17 -9.35
CA ASP A 71 11.28 -2.27 -8.01
C ASP A 71 10.39 -1.48 -7.04
N ALA A 72 9.61 -2.18 -6.23
CA ALA A 72 8.68 -1.57 -5.29
C ALA A 72 9.37 -0.65 -4.27
N GLU A 73 10.64 -0.91 -3.93
CA GLU A 73 11.39 -0.05 -3.00
C GLU A 73 11.79 1.28 -3.66
N LYS A 74 12.06 1.27 -4.96
CA LYS A 74 12.62 2.42 -5.70
C LYS A 74 11.63 3.22 -6.52
N ILE A 75 10.43 2.69 -6.79
CA ILE A 75 9.45 3.40 -7.62
C ILE A 75 9.03 4.74 -6.98
N GLU A 76 8.99 5.78 -7.81
CA GLU A 76 8.59 7.13 -7.42
C GLU A 76 7.07 7.31 -7.52
N TYR A 77 6.56 8.37 -6.89
CA TYR A 77 5.15 8.74 -6.99
C TYR A 77 4.76 8.99 -8.45
N VAL A 78 3.61 8.45 -8.85
CA VAL A 78 2.99 8.84 -10.12
C VAL A 78 2.80 10.34 -10.13
N LYS A 79 3.48 11.02 -11.05
CA LYS A 79 3.26 12.44 -11.32
C LYS A 79 1.93 12.54 -12.06
N THR A 80 0.99 13.29 -11.50
CA THR A 80 -0.19 13.73 -12.24
C THR A 80 0.19 14.97 -13.02
N ASP A 81 0.02 14.93 -14.34
CA ASP A 81 0.10 16.10 -15.22
C ASP A 81 -0.97 17.14 -14.88
#